data_AF-A0A8X8AG98-F1
#
_entry.id   AF-A0A8X8AG98-F1
#
_cell.length_a   1.000
_cell.length_b   1.000
_cell.length_c   1.000
_cell.angle_alpha   90.00
_cell.angle_beta   90.00
_cell.angle_gamma   90.00
#
_symmetry.space_group_name_H-M   'P 1'
#
loop_
_entity.id
_entity.type
_entity.pdbx_description
1 polymer ?
#
loop_
_entity_poly.entity_id
_entity_poly.type
_entity_poly.pdbx_seq_one_letter_code
_entity_poly.pdbx_strand_id
1 'polypeptide(L)'
;MGRPLMTATDDSNPWWSVFKQAIAAAGGKLAKPEILASTTDARFMRQMGIPTFGFSPMTNTPILLHDHNEFLKDTIFLKGIEVYEHIIHGLSSFKEANSI
;
A
#
# COMPACT_ATOMS: atom_id res chain seq x y z
N MET A 1 -20.12 18.41 6.31
CA MET A 1 -18.88 17.62 6.45
C MET A 1 -18.77 16.70 5.25
N GLY A 2 -17.67 16.73 4.50
CA GLY A 2 -17.50 15.88 3.32
C GLY A 2 -17.34 14.40 3.70
N ARG A 3 -17.81 13.48 2.86
CA ARG A 3 -17.54 12.05 3.02
C ARG A 3 -16.18 11.75 2.40
N PRO A 4 -15.17 11.29 3.17
CA PRO A 4 -13.88 10.93 2.60
C PRO A 4 -14.05 9.74 1.66
N LEU A 5 -13.51 9.87 0.44
CA LEU A 5 -13.42 8.75 -0.49
C LEU A 5 -12.29 7.83 -0.02
N MET A 6 -12.67 6.63 0.41
CA MET A 6 -11.77 5.66 1.03
C MET A 6 -11.76 4.36 0.23
N THR A 7 -10.60 3.73 0.18
CA THR A 7 -10.48 2.36 -0.34
C THR A 7 -10.68 1.38 0.81
N ALA A 8 -11.61 0.43 0.66
CA ALA A 8 -11.88 -0.57 1.68
C ALA A 8 -10.66 -1.45 1.95
N THR A 9 -10.41 -1.75 3.23
CA THR A 9 -9.30 -2.57 3.72
C THR A 9 -9.80 -3.77 4.51
N ASP A 10 -10.90 -4.35 4.01
CA ASP A 10 -11.55 -5.55 4.51
C ASP A 10 -11.82 -6.52 3.34
N ASP A 11 -12.51 -7.62 3.62
CA ASP A 11 -12.74 -8.69 2.66
C ASP A 11 -13.76 -8.33 1.57
N SER A 12 -14.39 -7.14 1.63
CA SER A 12 -15.22 -6.62 0.54
C SER A 12 -14.37 -6.14 -0.65
N ASN A 13 -13.05 -5.99 -0.48
CA ASN A 13 -12.14 -5.54 -1.51
C ASN A 13 -11.16 -6.66 -1.89
N PRO A 14 -11.32 -7.32 -3.06
CA PRO A 14 -10.43 -8.41 -3.44
C PRO A 14 -8.97 -7.95 -3.59
N TRP A 15 -8.74 -6.71 -4.04
CA TRP A 15 -7.40 -6.12 -4.14
C TRP A 15 -6.70 -6.02 -2.79
N TRP A 16 -7.45 -5.83 -1.70
CA TRP A 16 -6.89 -5.82 -0.35
C TRP A 16 -6.36 -7.20 0.05
N SER A 17 -7.09 -8.26 -0.29
CA SER A 17 -6.66 -9.63 0.00
C SER A 17 -5.38 -9.98 -0.76
N VAL A 18 -5.33 -9.68 -2.06
CA VAL A 18 -4.14 -9.89 -2.91
C VAL A 18 -2.94 -9.12 -2.36
N PHE A 19 -3.14 -7.86 -2.00
CA PHE A 19 -2.10 -7.02 -1.42
C PHE A 19 -1.53 -7.58 -0.11
N LYS A 20 -2.39 -8.01 0.82
CA LYS A 20 -1.97 -8.66 2.08
C LYS A 20 -1.15 -9.93 1.81
N GLN A 21 -1.60 -10.77 0.89
CA GLN A 21 -0.94 -12.03 0.55
C GLN A 21 0.44 -11.79 -0.08
N ALA A 22 0.55 -10.81 -0.97
CA ALA A 22 1.83 -10.45 -1.60
C ALA A 22 2.87 -9.97 -0.57
N ILE A 23 2.46 -9.15 0.40
CA ILE A 23 3.35 -8.69 1.48
C ILE A 23 3.77 -9.86 2.37
N ALA A 24 2.85 -10.76 2.69
CA ALA A 24 3.17 -11.96 3.49
C ALA A 24 4.14 -12.89 2.74
N ALA A 25 3.99 -13.05 1.42
CA ALA A 25 4.88 -13.85 0.58
C ALA A 25 6.31 -13.28 0.55
N ALA A 26 6.46 -11.95 0.59
CA ALA A 26 7.77 -11.29 0.72
C ALA A 26 8.39 -11.42 2.13
N GLY A 27 7.77 -12.17 3.05
CA GLY A 27 8.18 -12.33 4.45
C GLY A 27 7.86 -11.10 5.32
N GLY A 28 7.03 -10.18 4.84
CA GLY A 28 6.62 -8.98 5.55
C GLY A 28 5.39 -9.19 6.43
N LYS A 29 5.19 -8.29 7.39
CA LYS A 29 3.95 -8.17 8.16
C LYS A 29 3.36 -6.80 7.95
N LEU A 30 2.12 -6.74 7.47
CA LEU A 30 1.41 -5.49 7.27
C LEU A 30 0.99 -4.89 8.62
N ALA A 31 1.22 -3.59 8.78
CA ALA A 31 0.70 -2.83 9.91
C ALA A 31 -0.83 -2.68 9.81
N LYS A 32 -1.46 -2.20 10.89
CA LYS A 32 -2.87 -1.85 10.86
C LYS A 32 -3.09 -0.75 9.80
N PRO A 33 -4.13 -0.82 8.95
CA PRO A 33 -4.46 0.28 8.05
C PRO A 33 -4.75 1.57 8.82
N GLU A 34 -4.21 2.68 8.34
CA GLU A 34 -4.38 4.00 8.95
C GLU A 34 -4.91 5.03 7.95
N ILE A 35 -5.64 6.01 8.47
CA ILE A 35 -6.04 7.18 7.69
C ILE A 35 -4.89 8.18 7.78
N LEU A 36 -4.21 8.41 6.66
CA LEU A 36 -3.21 9.45 6.58
C LEU A 36 -3.91 10.82 6.61
N ALA A 37 -3.61 11.64 7.62
CA ALA A 37 -4.15 13.00 7.76
C ALA A 37 -3.50 14.03 6.82
N SER A 38 -2.79 13.56 5.79
CA SER A 38 -2.09 14.37 4.78
C SER A 38 -2.70 14.17 3.39
N THR A 39 -2.15 14.84 2.38
CA THR A 39 -2.60 14.73 0.99
C THR A 39 -1.66 13.84 0.19
N THR A 40 -2.22 13.00 -0.67
CA THR A 40 -1.48 12.15 -1.64
C THR A 40 -2.23 12.11 -2.96
N ASP A 41 -1.57 11.63 -4.01
CA ASP A 41 -2.19 11.44 -5.33
C ASP A 41 -3.35 10.44 -5.31
N ALA A 42 -3.42 9.58 -4.29
CA ALA A 42 -4.53 8.65 -4.09
C ALA A 42 -5.89 9.37 -3.99
N ARG A 43 -5.93 10.65 -3.60
CA ARG A 43 -7.16 11.45 -3.62
C ARG A 43 -7.76 11.50 -5.03
N PHE A 44 -6.95 11.74 -6.07
CA PHE A 44 -7.42 11.87 -7.44
C PHE A 44 -7.83 10.51 -8.02
N MET A 45 -7.04 9.45 -7.75
CA MET A 45 -7.37 8.09 -8.18
C MET A 45 -8.70 7.61 -7.59
N ARG A 46 -8.93 7.84 -6.29
CA ARG A 46 -10.20 7.50 -5.63
C ARG A 46 -11.37 8.33 -6.15
N GLN A 47 -11.15 9.58 -6.56
CA GLN A 47 -12.19 10.39 -7.24
C GLN A 47 -12.62 9.79 -8.59
N MET A 48 -11.72 9.08 -9.27
CA MET A 48 -12.01 8.35 -10.50
C MET A 48 -12.62 6.96 -10.25
N GLY A 49 -12.88 6.59 -9.00
CA GLY A 49 -13.40 5.26 -8.64
C GLY A 49 -12.36 4.15 -8.63
N ILE A 50 -11.07 4.47 -8.72
CA ILE A 50 -9.99 3.49 -8.70
C ILE A 50 -9.58 3.20 -7.24
N PRO A 51 -9.66 1.95 -6.76
CA PRO A 51 -9.13 1.56 -5.44
C PRO A 51 -7.63 1.90 -5.34
N THR A 52 -7.19 2.54 -4.26
CA THR A 52 -5.78 2.93 -4.09
C THR A 52 -5.35 2.85 -2.64
N PHE A 53 -4.23 2.16 -2.40
CA PHE A 53 -3.56 2.10 -1.10
C PHE A 53 -2.29 2.95 -1.11
N GLY A 54 -2.07 3.70 -0.04
CA GLY A 54 -0.75 4.29 0.23
C GLY A 54 0.07 3.30 1.03
N PHE A 55 1.27 2.96 0.54
CA PHE A 55 2.13 1.98 1.18
C PHE A 55 3.60 2.32 0.94
N SER A 56 4.42 2.11 1.97
CA SER A 56 5.88 2.19 1.87
C SER A 56 6.49 1.09 2.75
N PRO A 57 7.33 0.19 2.21
CA PRO A 57 7.93 -0.93 2.95
C PRO A 57 9.11 -0.48 3.82
N MET A 58 8.86 0.46 4.74
CA MET A 58 9.87 1.09 5.61
C MET A 58 9.82 0.54 7.03
N THR A 59 9.99 -0.77 7.18
CA THR A 59 9.91 -1.45 8.48
C THR A 59 11.02 -0.99 9.42
N ASN A 60 10.68 -0.68 10.67
CA ASN A 60 11.62 -0.22 11.70
C ASN A 60 12.38 1.06 11.33
N THR A 61 11.78 1.92 10.51
CA THR A 61 12.32 3.24 10.14
C THR A 61 11.60 4.33 10.95
N PRO A 62 12.33 5.32 11.51
CA PRO A 62 11.70 6.48 12.15
C PRO A 62 10.88 7.30 11.14
N ILE A 63 9.81 7.95 11.61
CA ILE A 63 9.03 8.88 10.77
C ILE A 63 9.83 10.18 10.66
N LEU A 64 10.46 10.41 9.51
CA LEU A 64 11.30 11.57 9.23
C LEU A 64 10.87 12.34 7.99
N LEU A 65 9.66 12.09 7.47
CA LEU A 65 9.17 12.80 6.29
C LEU A 65 9.22 14.31 6.53
N HIS A 66 9.94 15.04 5.67
CA HIS A 66 10.15 16.49 5.77
C HIS A 66 10.94 16.97 7.00
N ASP A 67 11.65 16.07 7.70
CA ASP A 67 12.48 16.41 8.85
C ASP A 67 13.97 16.56 8.45
N HIS A 68 14.77 17.16 9.33
CA HIS A 68 16.22 17.23 9.20
C HIS A 68 16.81 15.81 9.22
N ASN A 69 17.82 15.56 8.37
CA ASN A 69 18.48 14.27 8.26
C ASN A 69 17.54 13.10 7.91
N GLU A 70 16.48 13.34 7.14
CA GLU A 70 15.64 12.27 6.57
C GLU A 70 16.52 11.20 5.90
N PHE A 71 16.37 9.95 6.32
CA PHE A 71 17.17 8.83 5.82
C PHE A 71 16.37 7.52 5.76
N LEU A 72 16.87 6.59 4.95
CA LEU A 72 16.43 5.21 4.91
C LEU A 72 17.65 4.30 4.88
N LYS A 73 17.65 3.22 5.67
CA LYS A 73 18.72 2.22 5.61
C LYS A 73 18.68 1.50 4.26
N ASP A 74 19.85 1.33 3.65
CA ASP A 74 20.03 0.61 2.38
C ASP A 74 19.40 -0.79 2.37
N THR A 75 19.57 -1.55 3.45
CA THR A 75 18.98 -2.88 3.66
C THR A 75 17.45 -2.85 3.66
N ILE A 76 16.83 -1.80 4.23
CA ILE A 76 15.38 -1.62 4.21
C ILE A 76 14.92 -1.19 2.81
N PHE A 77 15.66 -0.31 2.14
CA PHE A 77 15.39 0.08 0.76
C PHE A 77 15.42 -1.15 -0.18
N LEU A 78 16.47 -1.97 -0.12
CA LEU A 78 16.60 -3.18 -0.93
C LEU A 78 15.52 -4.21 -0.61
N LYS A 79 15.17 -4.40 0.68
CA LYS A 79 14.03 -5.26 1.04
C LYS A 79 12.71 -4.72 0.50
N GLY A 80 12.57 -3.39 0.42
CA GLY A 80 11.42 -2.74 -0.19
C GLY A 80 11.23 -3.10 -1.66
N ILE A 81 12.32 -3.24 -2.42
CA ILE A 81 12.28 -3.68 -3.82
C ILE A 81 11.68 -5.09 -3.92
N GLU A 82 12.18 -6.04 -3.12
CA GLU A 82 11.65 -7.42 -3.07
C GLU A 82 10.15 -7.45 -2.71
N VAL A 83 9.72 -6.60 -1.77
CA VAL A 83 8.30 -6.49 -1.41
C VAL A 83 7.47 -5.99 -2.60
N TYR A 84 7.94 -4.97 -3.32
CA TYR A 84 7.24 -4.47 -4.50
C TYR A 84 7.21 -5.48 -5.65
N GLU A 85 8.25 -6.28 -5.86
CA GLU A 85 8.23 -7.38 -6.85
C GLU A 85 7.05 -8.34 -6.60
N HIS A 86 6.86 -8.75 -5.34
CA HIS A 86 5.73 -9.60 -4.95
C HIS A 86 4.38 -8.89 -5.11
N ILE A 87 4.27 -7.61 -4.73
CA ILE A 87 3.04 -6.82 -4.86
C ILE A 87 2.67 -6.67 -6.34
N ILE A 88 3.62 -6.27 -7.19
CA ILE A 88 3.39 -6.08 -8.62
C ILE A 88 2.98 -7.41 -9.26
N HIS A 89 3.69 -8.51 -8.95
CA HIS A 89 3.33 -9.83 -9.45
C HIS A 89 1.91 -10.25 -9.02
N GLY A 90 1.58 -10.11 -7.73
CA GLY A 90 0.28 -10.46 -7.19
C GLY A 90 -0.87 -9.65 -7.80
N LEU A 91 -0.71 -8.32 -7.89
CA LEU A 91 -1.74 -7.43 -8.44
C LEU A 91 -1.92 -7.62 -9.95
N SER A 92 -0.83 -7.80 -10.72
CA SER A 92 -0.92 -7.97 -12.18
C SER A 92 -1.42 -9.35 -12.61
N SER A 93 -1.24 -10.37 -11.77
CA SER A 93 -1.70 -11.74 -12.03
C SER A 93 -3.12 -12.01 -11.50
N PHE A 94 -3.69 -11.08 -10.73
CA PHE A 94 -5.02 -11.22 -10.18
C PHE A 94 -6.07 -11.10 -11.29
N LYS A 95 -6.98 -12.08 -11.34
CA LYS A 95 -8.15 -12.07 -12.20
C LYS A 95 -9.38 -11.97 -11.32
N GLU A 96 -10.05 -10.82 -11.36
CA GLU A 96 -11.31 -10.66 -10.66
C GLU A 96 -12.36 -11.55 -11.32
N ALA A 97 -13.13 -12.29 -10.52
CA ALA A 97 -14.04 -13.33 -11.00
C ALA A 97 -15.18 -12.80 -11.91
N ASN A 98 -15.34 -11.48 -12.05
CA ASN A 98 -16.42 -10.84 -12.80
C ASN A 98 -15.94 -9.76 -13.80
N SER A 99 -14.67 -9.74 -14.20
CA SER A 99 -14.24 -8.89 -15.32
C SER A 99 -14.42 -9.63 -16.65
N ILE A 100 -15.65 -9.64 -17.16
CA ILE A 100 -15.99 -9.92 -18.57
C ILE A 100 -16.58 -8.64 -19.15
#